data_AF-A0A6G1RJA3-F1
#
_entry.id   AF-A0A6G1RJA3-F1
#
_cell.length_a   1.000
_cell.length_b   1.000
_cell.length_c   1.000
_cell.angle_alpha   90.00
_cell.angle_beta   90.00
_cell.angle_gamma   90.00
#
_symmetry.space_group_name_H-M   'P 1'
#
loop_
_entity.id
_entity.type
_entity.pdbx_description
1 polymer ?
#
loop_
_entity_poly.entity_id
_entity_poly.type
_entity_poly.pdbx_seq_one_letter_code
_entity_poly.pdbx_strand_id
1 'polypeptide(L)'
;LDAPKGELSGFYSIQIDSIVDVSQPAYSQLQKLRGKSTVNEEVTASSQTFQKPWEAKPTRMLMLQLTDGIHQIQGMEYQPVPVLHSNLPPGTKITVQGNTAYRLGVLLLKPENVKLLGGEVDALLEEYSQERVLARLIGETENLNSVGQ
;
A
#
# COMPACT_ATOMS: atom_id res chain seq x y z
N LEU A 1 20.08 1.31 -6.93
CA LEU A 1 19.83 2.23 -8.06
C LEU A 1 20.49 3.56 -7.69
N ASP A 2 21.69 3.85 -8.22
CA ASP A 2 22.48 5.02 -7.79
C ASP A 2 22.05 6.32 -8.51
N ALA A 3 21.29 6.19 -9.60
CA ALA A 3 20.74 7.32 -10.32
C ALA A 3 19.41 7.80 -9.69
N PRO A 4 19.17 9.12 -9.60
CA PRO A 4 17.94 9.66 -9.00
C PRO A 4 16.67 9.39 -9.82
N LYS A 5 16.82 8.98 -11.08
CA LYS A 5 15.74 8.55 -11.98
C LYS A 5 16.28 7.62 -13.06
N GLY A 6 15.43 6.77 -13.61
CA GLY A 6 15.77 5.92 -14.74
C GLY A 6 14.66 4.96 -15.08
N GLU A 7 15.01 3.89 -15.79
CA GLU A 7 14.10 2.82 -16.17
C GLU A 7 14.69 1.47 -15.77
N LEU A 8 13.83 0.59 -15.26
CA LEU A 8 14.13 -0.80 -14.93
C LEU A 8 13.48 -1.68 -16.00
N SER A 9 14.31 -2.33 -16.83
CA SER A 9 13.84 -3.26 -17.85
C SER A 9 14.14 -4.71 -17.44
N GLY A 10 13.19 -5.63 -17.63
CA GLY A 10 13.39 -7.06 -17.38
C GLY A 10 12.16 -7.75 -16.81
N PHE A 11 12.38 -8.88 -16.15
CA PHE A 11 11.38 -9.63 -15.41
C PHE A 11 11.95 -9.95 -14.03
N TYR A 12 11.35 -9.38 -12.99
CA TYR A 12 11.83 -9.48 -11.62
C TYR A 12 10.71 -10.04 -10.74
N SER A 13 10.85 -11.29 -10.31
CA SER A 13 9.96 -11.87 -9.31
C SER A 13 10.44 -11.49 -7.92
N ILE A 14 9.68 -10.62 -7.27
CA ILE A 14 10.05 -9.98 -5.99
C ILE A 14 8.91 -10.12 -4.99
N GLN A 15 9.21 -9.87 -3.73
CA GLN A 15 8.28 -9.93 -2.63
C GLN A 15 7.74 -8.55 -2.26
N ILE A 16 6.47 -8.52 -1.86
CA ILE A 16 5.85 -7.38 -1.19
C ILE A 16 5.88 -7.65 0.32
N ASP A 17 6.58 -6.82 1.08
CA ASP A 17 6.62 -6.91 2.54
C ASP A 17 5.38 -6.26 3.17
N SER A 18 5.00 -5.07 2.67
CA SER A 18 3.80 -4.36 3.13
C SER A 18 3.19 -3.48 2.03
N ILE A 19 1.90 -3.17 2.18
CA ILE A 19 1.12 -2.33 1.27
C ILE A 19 0.30 -1.32 2.07
N VAL A 20 0.28 -0.07 1.63
CA VAL A 20 -0.61 0.95 2.20
C VAL A 20 -1.23 1.79 1.10
N ASP A 21 -2.52 2.12 1.21
CA ASP A 21 -3.15 3.11 0.36
C ASP A 21 -2.76 4.51 0.86
N VAL A 22 -1.92 5.22 0.11
CA VAL A 22 -1.49 6.59 0.46
C VAL A 22 -2.47 7.65 -0.05
N SER A 23 -3.53 7.27 -0.77
CA SER A 23 -4.59 8.19 -1.20
C SER A 23 -5.60 8.53 -0.10
N GLN A 24 -5.63 7.74 0.98
CA GLN A 24 -6.54 7.91 2.12
C GLN A 24 -5.76 8.07 3.43
N PRO A 25 -6.23 8.88 4.39
CA PRO A 25 -5.58 8.98 5.70
C PRO A 25 -5.48 7.63 6.41
N ALA A 26 -4.30 7.29 6.96
CA ALA A 26 -4.06 6.03 7.66
C ALA A 26 -5.02 5.82 8.84
N TYR A 27 -5.33 6.90 9.58
CA TYR A 27 -6.29 6.87 10.68
C TYR A 27 -7.69 6.42 10.24
N SER A 28 -8.20 6.96 9.12
CA SER A 28 -9.52 6.59 8.57
C SER A 28 -9.54 5.12 8.14
N GLN A 29 -8.47 4.65 7.50
CA GLN A 29 -8.33 3.24 7.13
C GLN A 29 -8.31 2.33 8.37
N LEU A 30 -7.59 2.70 9.42
CA LEU A 30 -7.48 1.93 10.66
C LEU A 30 -8.80 1.87 11.43
N GLN A 31 -9.53 2.98 11.54
CA GLN A 31 -10.87 3.01 12.17
C GLN A 31 -11.83 2.06 11.46
N LYS A 32 -11.84 2.07 10.11
CA LYS A 32 -12.65 1.16 9.29
C LYS A 32 -12.26 -0.29 9.51
N LEU A 33 -10.96 -0.59 9.53
CA LEU A 33 -10.43 -1.93 9.76
C LEU A 33 -10.83 -2.48 11.14
N ARG A 34 -10.81 -1.63 12.17
CA ARG A 34 -11.23 -1.97 13.54
C ARG A 34 -12.76 -2.04 13.72
N GLY A 35 -13.54 -1.81 12.67
CA GLY A 35 -15.00 -1.85 12.71
C GLY A 35 -15.64 -0.74 13.56
N LYS A 36 -14.92 0.36 13.84
CA LYS A 36 -15.48 1.49 14.58
C LYS A 36 -16.45 2.28 13.68
N SER A 37 -17.65 2.55 14.19
CA SER A 37 -18.61 3.43 13.50
C SER A 37 -18.19 4.89 13.66
N THR A 38 -17.89 5.55 12.54
CA THR A 38 -17.51 6.97 12.49
C THR A 38 -18.67 7.87 12.02
N VAL A 39 -19.89 7.33 11.93
CA VAL A 39 -21.05 8.04 11.36
C VAL A 39 -21.29 9.38 12.05
N ASN A 40 -21.13 9.43 13.37
CA ASN A 40 -21.32 10.65 14.15
C ASN A 40 -20.16 11.65 14.02
N GLU A 41 -18.95 11.20 13.64
CA GLU A 41 -17.79 12.07 13.42
C GLU A 41 -17.95 12.93 12.16
N GLU A 42 -18.72 12.44 11.18
CA GLU A 42 -18.98 13.12 9.90
C GLU A 42 -20.21 14.06 9.93
N VAL A 43 -20.96 14.08 11.04
CA VAL A 43 -22.16 14.93 11.18
C VAL A 43 -21.74 16.38 11.41
N THR A 44 -22.11 17.26 10.47
CA THR A 44 -21.86 18.71 10.59
C THR A 44 -23.17 19.49 10.41
N ALA A 45 -23.28 20.65 11.08
CA ALA A 45 -24.44 21.54 10.97
C ALA A 45 -24.46 22.35 9.65
N SER A 46 -23.38 22.32 8.89
CA SER A 46 -23.22 22.99 7.60
C SER A 46 -23.77 22.14 6.46
N SER A 47 -24.38 22.78 5.45
CA SER A 47 -24.80 22.13 4.20
C SER A 47 -23.62 21.37 3.58
N GLN A 48 -23.78 20.07 3.31
CA GLN A 48 -22.74 19.24 2.70
C GLN A 48 -22.22 19.88 1.40
N THR A 49 -20.93 20.22 1.38
CA THR A 49 -20.26 20.66 0.16
C THR A 49 -20.08 19.45 -0.74
N PHE A 50 -20.93 19.31 -1.76
CA PHE A 50 -20.72 18.31 -2.80
C PHE A 50 -19.43 18.62 -3.55
N GLN A 51 -18.59 17.60 -3.76
CA GLN A 51 -17.49 17.71 -4.71
C GLN A 51 -18.06 18.17 -6.04
N LYS A 52 -17.42 19.19 -6.60
CA LYS A 52 -17.89 19.78 -7.86
C LYS A 52 -17.75 18.72 -8.97
N PRO A 53 -18.67 18.64 -9.94
CA PRO A 53 -18.59 17.63 -11.01
C PRO A 53 -17.28 17.65 -11.82
N TRP A 54 -16.56 18.77 -11.81
CA TRP A 54 -15.27 18.97 -12.48
C TRP A 54 -14.05 18.71 -11.58
N GLU A 55 -14.26 18.42 -10.29
CA GLU A 55 -13.17 17.98 -9.41
C GLU A 55 -12.83 16.53 -9.73
N ALA A 56 -11.56 16.27 -9.98
CA ALA A 56 -11.07 14.93 -10.20
C ALA A 56 -11.33 14.09 -8.94
N LYS A 57 -12.03 12.98 -9.09
CA LYS A 57 -12.21 12.02 -8.00
C LYS A 57 -10.83 11.49 -7.62
N PRO A 58 -10.46 11.50 -6.32
CA PRO A 58 -9.24 10.86 -5.87
C PRO A 58 -9.24 9.41 -6.33
N THR A 59 -8.18 9.00 -7.01
CA THR A 59 -7.97 7.59 -7.38
C THR A 59 -7.06 6.96 -6.35
N ARG A 60 -7.30 5.68 -6.07
CA ARG A 60 -6.47 4.87 -5.17
C ARG A 60 -5.01 4.95 -5.60
N MET A 61 -4.10 5.04 -4.63
CA MET A 61 -2.67 4.97 -4.86
C MET A 61 -2.03 4.11 -3.78
N LEU A 62 -1.68 2.88 -4.13
CA LEU A 62 -0.93 1.99 -3.24
C LEU A 62 0.56 2.31 -3.25
N MET A 63 1.17 2.33 -2.06
CA MET A 63 2.61 2.31 -1.84
C MET A 63 3.00 0.94 -1.28
N LEU A 64 3.94 0.29 -1.96
CA LEU A 64 4.41 -1.05 -1.65
C LEU A 64 5.85 -0.97 -1.16
N GLN A 65 6.17 -1.75 -0.12
CA GLN A 65 7.56 -2.07 0.23
C GLN A 65 7.93 -3.38 -0.46
N LEU A 66 8.95 -3.34 -1.30
CA LEU A 66 9.34 -4.43 -2.18
C LEU A 66 10.76 -4.90 -1.88
N THR A 67 11.01 -6.21 -1.98
CA THR A 67 12.35 -6.77 -1.78
C THR A 67 12.66 -7.94 -2.70
N ASP A 68 13.92 -8.05 -3.12
CA ASP A 68 14.51 -9.24 -3.77
C ASP A 68 15.12 -10.21 -2.74
N GLY A 69 15.00 -9.93 -1.44
CA GLY A 69 15.63 -10.64 -0.33
C GLY A 69 16.95 -10.04 0.16
N ILE A 70 17.50 -9.05 -0.55
CA ILE A 70 18.76 -8.36 -0.18
C ILE A 70 18.52 -6.85 -0.10
N HIS A 71 17.88 -6.28 -1.10
CA HIS A 71 17.58 -4.86 -1.22
C HIS A 71 16.11 -4.58 -0.97
N GLN A 72 15.83 -3.43 -0.37
CA GLN A 72 14.49 -2.91 -0.22
C GLN A 72 14.31 -1.69 -1.11
N ILE A 73 13.22 -1.67 -1.87
CA ILE A 73 12.80 -0.56 -2.73
C ILE A 73 11.31 -0.31 -2.55
N GLN A 74 10.81 0.81 -3.08
CA GLN A 74 9.39 1.11 -3.03
C GLN A 74 8.76 0.95 -4.40
N GLY A 75 7.47 0.58 -4.42
CA GLY A 75 6.64 0.61 -5.61
C GLY A 75 5.42 1.48 -5.38
N MET A 76 5.19 2.45 -6.26
CA MET A 76 4.00 3.30 -6.24
C MET A 76 3.09 2.90 -7.39
N GLU A 77 1.82 2.68 -7.08
CA GLU A 77 0.75 2.55 -8.07
C GLU A 77 0.59 3.87 -8.83
N TYR A 78 1.28 4.00 -9.96
CA TYR A 78 1.28 5.21 -10.78
C TYR A 78 0.03 5.30 -11.66
N GLN A 79 -0.49 4.14 -12.06
CA GLN A 79 -1.81 3.97 -12.67
C GLN A 79 -2.56 2.85 -11.94
N PRO A 80 -3.90 2.85 -11.87
CA PRO A 80 -4.65 1.83 -11.15
C PRO A 80 -4.31 0.42 -11.62
N VAL A 81 -3.71 -0.40 -10.76
CA VAL A 81 -3.34 -1.80 -10.97
C VAL A 81 -4.35 -2.70 -10.25
N PRO A 82 -5.37 -3.25 -10.94
CA PRO A 82 -6.50 -3.93 -10.27
C PRO A 82 -6.12 -5.18 -9.46
N VAL A 83 -5.03 -5.85 -9.84
CA VAL A 83 -4.53 -7.05 -9.12
C VAL A 83 -3.89 -6.71 -7.78
N LEU A 84 -3.56 -5.44 -7.53
CA LEU A 84 -3.04 -4.98 -6.24
C LEU A 84 -4.19 -4.43 -5.38
N HIS A 85 -4.19 -4.80 -4.11
CA HIS A 85 -5.11 -4.30 -3.09
C HIS A 85 -4.49 -4.42 -1.70
N SER A 86 -4.95 -3.61 -0.74
CA SER A 86 -4.38 -3.56 0.62
C SER A 86 -4.56 -4.85 1.42
N ASN A 87 -5.45 -5.76 0.99
CA ASN A 87 -5.67 -7.05 1.65
C ASN A 87 -4.74 -8.17 1.16
N LEU A 88 -3.74 -7.87 0.31
CA LEU A 88 -2.77 -8.89 -0.08
C LEU A 88 -1.93 -9.28 1.14
N PRO A 89 -1.71 -10.59 1.40
CA PRO A 89 -0.97 -11.02 2.57
C PRO A 89 0.50 -10.57 2.49
N PRO A 90 1.11 -10.13 3.60
CA PRO A 90 2.55 -9.90 3.67
C PRO A 90 3.36 -11.08 3.16
N GLY A 91 4.38 -10.80 2.35
CA GLY A 91 5.17 -11.82 1.66
C GLY A 91 4.63 -12.22 0.28
N THR A 92 3.53 -11.62 -0.18
CA THR A 92 2.99 -11.84 -1.54
C THR A 92 4.06 -11.65 -2.60
N LYS A 93 4.17 -12.59 -3.54
CA LYS A 93 5.09 -12.50 -4.67
C LYS A 93 4.42 -11.87 -5.88
N ILE A 94 5.13 -10.95 -6.53
CA ILE A 94 4.75 -10.35 -7.81
C ILE A 94 5.90 -10.44 -8.79
N THR A 95 5.58 -10.40 -10.07
CA THR A 95 6.57 -10.12 -11.12
C THR A 95 6.41 -8.68 -11.57
N VAL A 96 7.49 -7.90 -11.46
CA VAL A 96 7.65 -6.60 -12.11
C VAL A 96 8.30 -6.83 -13.47
N GLN A 97 7.63 -6.42 -14.55
CA GLN A 97 8.02 -6.76 -15.91
C GLN A 97 7.97 -5.57 -16.88
N GLY A 98 8.64 -5.74 -18.03
CA GLY A 98 8.70 -4.74 -19.08
C GLY A 98 9.59 -3.58 -18.69
N ASN A 99 9.27 -2.38 -19.19
CA ASN A 99 10.02 -1.17 -18.91
C ASN A 99 9.31 -0.33 -17.85
N THR A 100 9.85 -0.31 -16.63
CA THR A 100 9.26 0.36 -15.47
C THR A 100 10.10 1.57 -15.09
N ALA A 101 9.54 2.77 -15.22
CA ALA A 101 10.21 3.99 -14.78
C ALA A 101 10.39 4.00 -13.26
N TYR A 102 11.48 4.57 -12.77
CA TYR A 102 11.70 4.80 -11.35
C TYR A 102 12.24 6.20 -11.08
N ARG A 103 11.96 6.70 -9.87
CA ARG A 103 12.48 7.98 -9.39
C ARG A 103 12.69 7.91 -7.88
N LEU A 104 13.87 8.35 -7.41
CA LEU A 104 14.24 8.38 -5.99
C LEU A 104 13.99 7.03 -5.28
N GLY A 105 14.34 5.92 -5.93
CA GLY A 105 14.15 4.57 -5.37
C GLY A 105 12.71 4.04 -5.39
N VAL A 106 11.77 4.75 -6.01
CA VAL A 106 10.37 4.35 -6.16
C VAL A 106 10.07 3.92 -7.59
N LEU A 107 9.63 2.67 -7.78
CA LEU A 107 9.11 2.17 -9.05
C LEU A 107 7.74 2.77 -9.35
N LEU A 108 7.52 3.24 -10.57
CA LEU A 108 6.24 3.79 -11.03
C LEU A 108 5.44 2.70 -11.75
N LEU A 109 4.71 1.91 -10.97
CA LEU A 109 4.03 0.70 -11.43
C LEU A 109 2.75 1.06 -12.22
N LYS A 110 2.59 0.41 -13.37
CA LYS A 110 1.37 0.42 -14.18
C LYS A 110 0.81 -1.00 -14.33
N PRO A 111 -0.43 -1.18 -14.80
CA PRO A 111 -1.05 -2.50 -14.97
C PRO A 111 -0.21 -3.48 -15.78
N GLU A 112 0.40 -3.00 -16.87
CA GLU A 112 1.25 -3.80 -17.75
C GLU A 112 2.56 -4.27 -17.10
N ASN A 113 3.01 -3.58 -16.04
CA ASN A 113 4.25 -3.88 -15.34
C ASN A 113 4.10 -4.94 -14.25
N VAL A 114 2.89 -5.26 -13.81
CA VAL A 114 2.69 -6.10 -12.60
C VAL A 114 1.91 -7.36 -12.93
N LYS A 115 2.46 -8.51 -12.55
CA LYS A 115 1.77 -9.79 -12.53
C LYS A 115 1.78 -10.37 -11.12
N LEU A 116 0.61 -10.64 -10.55
CA LEU A 116 0.48 -11.28 -9.24
C LEU A 116 0.84 -12.77 -9.35
N LEU A 117 1.73 -13.24 -8.48
CA LEU A 117 2.07 -14.67 -8.34
C LEU A 117 1.40 -15.31 -7.11
N GLY A 118 1.16 -14.51 -6.06
CA GLY A 118 0.53 -14.96 -4.81
C GLY A 118 1.55 -15.46 -3.78
N GLY A 119 1.10 -16.33 -2.89
CA GLY A 119 1.87 -16.78 -1.72
C GLY A 119 1.89 -15.77 -0.59
N GLU A 120 2.47 -16.18 0.53
CA GLU A 120 2.60 -15.38 1.76
C GLU A 120 3.86 -15.83 2.52
N VAL A 121 4.24 -15.07 3.55
CA VAL A 121 5.36 -15.43 4.44
C VAL A 121 4.91 -15.28 5.88
N ASP A 122 4.76 -16.39 6.59
CA ASP A 122 4.23 -16.45 7.97
C ASP A 122 4.90 -15.45 8.91
N ALA A 123 6.24 -15.35 8.87
CA ALA A 123 7.00 -14.43 9.70
C ALA A 123 6.64 -12.94 9.46
N LEU A 124 6.15 -12.59 8.27
CA LEU A 124 5.73 -11.23 7.94
C LEU A 124 4.26 -10.97 8.24
N LEU A 125 3.42 -12.00 8.34
CA LEU A 125 1.99 -11.84 8.62
C LEU A 125 1.77 -11.13 9.97
N GLU A 126 2.57 -11.48 10.98
CA GLU A 126 2.50 -10.86 12.29
C GLU A 126 3.08 -9.44 12.28
N GLU A 127 4.20 -9.21 11.60
CA GLU A 127 4.91 -7.93 11.65
C GLU A 127 4.28 -6.84 10.76
N TYR A 128 3.77 -7.24 9.59
CA TYR A 128 3.32 -6.34 8.53
C TYR A 128 1.82 -6.49 8.21
N SER A 129 1.03 -7.00 9.16
CA SER A 129 -0.42 -6.96 9.04
C SER A 129 -0.92 -5.54 8.78
N GLN A 130 -2.01 -5.41 8.00
CA GLN A 130 -2.52 -4.10 7.62
C GLN A 130 -2.82 -3.20 8.83
N GLU A 131 -3.31 -3.79 9.92
CA GLU A 131 -3.56 -3.06 11.16
C GLU A 131 -2.28 -2.47 11.75
N ARG A 132 -1.21 -3.26 11.85
CA ARG A 132 0.07 -2.81 12.41
C ARG A 132 0.74 -1.77 11.53
N VAL A 133 0.73 -1.96 10.22
CA VAL A 133 1.27 -0.98 9.27
C VAL A 133 0.57 0.37 9.45
N LEU A 134 -0.77 0.38 9.50
CA LEU A 134 -1.54 1.61 9.70
C LEU A 134 -1.35 2.23 11.09
N ALA A 135 -1.30 1.41 12.14
CA ALA A 135 -1.08 1.84 13.52
C ALA A 135 0.30 2.53 13.68
N ARG A 136 1.35 1.96 13.10
CA ARG A 136 2.70 2.55 13.08
C ARG A 136 2.72 3.91 12.39
N LEU A 137 1.99 4.06 11.27
CA LEU A 137 1.93 5.33 10.52
C LEU A 137 1.28 6.48 11.32
N ILE A 138 0.44 6.17 12.30
CA ILE A 138 -0.18 7.16 13.19
C ILE A 138 0.51 7.26 14.56
N GLY A 139 1.62 6.54 14.77
CA GLY A 139 2.39 6.57 16.00
C GLY A 139 1.76 5.78 17.16
N GLU A 140 0.82 4.88 16.91
CA GLU A 140 0.34 3.95 17.95
C GLU A 140 1.46 2.96 18.28
N THR A 141 1.84 2.87 19.57
CA THR A 141 2.82 1.91 20.05
C THR A 141 2.23 0.51 20.02
N GLU A 142 2.99 -0.43 19.45
CA GLU A 142 2.63 -1.84 19.40
C GLU A 142 2.39 -2.39 20.83
N ASN A 143 1.14 -2.74 21.14
CA ASN A 143 0.87 -3.56 22.33
C ASN A 143 1.36 -4.98 22.03
N LEU A 144 2.56 -5.31 22.47
CA LEU A 144 3.14 -6.66 22.41
C LEU A 144 2.31 -7.74 23.16
N ASN A 145 1.20 -7.35 23.81
CA ASN A 145 0.44 -8.17 24.75
C ASN A 145 -0.81 -8.86 24.17
N SER A 146 -1.08 -8.79 22.86
CA SER A 146 -2.19 -9.56 22.24
C SER A 146 -1.74 -10.88 21.62
N VAL A 147 -0.51 -11.34 21.90
CA VAL A 147 -0.06 -12.69 21.57
C VAL A 147 -0.43 -13.62 22.72
N GLY A 148 -1.65 -14.17 22.68
CA GLY A 148 -2.08 -15.29 23.51
C GLY A 148 -3.21 -14.99 24.49
N GLN A 149 -4.45 -15.03 24.00
CA GLN A 149 -5.58 -15.66 24.71
C GLN A 149 -6.40 -16.46 23.71
#